data_AF-A0A074WNM3-F1
#
_entry.id   AF-A0A074WNM3-F1
#
_cell.length_a   1.000
_cell.length_b   1.000
_cell.length_c   1.000
_cell.angle_alpha   90.00
_cell.angle_beta   90.00
_cell.angle_gamma   90.00
#
_symmetry.space_group_name_H-M   'P 1'
#
loop_
_entity.id
_entity.type
_entity.pdbx_description
1 polymer ?
#
loop_
_entity_poly.entity_id
_entity_poly.type
_entity_poly.pdbx_seq_one_letter_code
_entity_poly.pdbx_strand_id
1 'polypeptide(L)'
;CRCKDNFTVQIPESLLCYFSRYYNALLRGSFSEAGSESVTLDLSAPQAKAFVTWMYSGQLAESSDYPMLFGLYVFADRVDVPAMKKDIMTFIHKHSYHRGSPAIEDAVKAFSSLPESCGLVRWILD
;
A
#
# COMPACT_ATOMS: atom_id res chain seq x y z
N CYS A 1 1.31 14.27 5.08
CA CYS A 1 2.27 13.22 4.65
C CYS A 1 3.07 13.67 3.42
N ARG A 2 4.38 13.42 3.36
CA ARG A 2 5.26 13.75 2.22
C ARG A 2 5.66 12.48 1.45
N CYS A 3 5.66 12.51 0.11
CA CYS A 3 6.05 11.37 -0.74
C CYS A 3 7.41 11.63 -1.40
N LYS A 4 8.04 10.60 -1.99
CA LYS A 4 9.38 10.70 -2.61
C LYS A 4 9.52 11.80 -3.67
N ASP A 5 8.42 12.21 -4.31
CA ASP A 5 8.39 13.20 -5.42
C ASP A 5 7.96 14.62 -4.99
N ASN A 6 8.21 15.04 -3.73
CA ASN A 6 7.73 16.31 -3.16
C ASN A 6 6.20 16.51 -3.16
N PHE A 7 5.43 15.48 -3.47
CA PHE A 7 3.98 15.47 -3.31
C PHE A 7 3.60 15.44 -1.84
N THR A 8 2.76 16.39 -1.42
CA THR A 8 2.22 16.45 -0.06
C THR A 8 0.73 16.19 -0.11
N VAL A 9 0.26 15.25 0.71
CA VAL A 9 -1.16 14.97 0.92
C VAL A 9 -1.50 15.14 2.39
N GLN A 10 -2.64 15.77 2.65
CA GLN A 10 -3.19 15.92 4.00
C GLN A 10 -4.15 14.76 4.25
N ILE A 11 -3.86 13.96 5.27
CA ILE A 11 -4.68 12.83 5.70
C ILE A 11 -4.94 13.05 7.20
N PRO A 12 -6.20 12.95 7.67
CA PRO A 12 -6.47 12.98 9.10
C PRO A 12 -5.68 11.90 9.82
N GLU A 13 -4.94 12.29 10.86
CA GLU A 13 -4.13 11.36 11.66
C GLU A 13 -4.96 10.16 12.16
N SER A 14 -6.18 10.42 12.63
CA SER A 14 -7.10 9.38 13.10
C SER A 14 -7.46 8.36 12.02
N LEU A 15 -7.60 8.79 10.76
CA LEU A 15 -7.89 7.90 9.63
C LEU A 15 -6.67 7.03 9.30
N LEU A 16 -5.47 7.63 9.28
CA LEU A 16 -4.24 6.90 9.03
C LEU A 16 -3.97 5.86 10.12
N CYS A 17 -4.11 6.25 11.39
CA CYS A 17 -3.94 5.38 12.55
C CYS A 17 -5.03 4.30 12.65
N TYR A 18 -6.24 4.56 12.15
CA TYR A 18 -7.30 3.56 12.08
C TYR A 18 -6.92 2.39 11.16
N PHE A 19 -6.36 2.68 9.99
CA PHE A 19 -5.99 1.67 9.01
C PHE A 19 -4.60 1.05 9.25
N SER A 20 -3.69 1.75 9.92
CA SER A 20 -2.30 1.34 10.12
C SER A 20 -1.93 1.27 11.59
N ARG A 21 -1.62 0.07 12.09
CA ARG A 21 -1.10 -0.07 13.46
C ARG A 21 0.29 0.53 13.60
N TYR A 22 1.09 0.47 12.54
CA TYR A 22 2.40 1.11 12.48
C TYR A 22 2.29 2.62 12.70
N TYR A 23 1.43 3.32 11.95
CA TYR A 23 1.26 4.76 12.12
C TYR A 23 0.57 5.11 13.44
N ASN A 24 -0.33 4.28 13.94
CA ASN A 24 -0.88 4.43 15.28
C ASN A 24 0.22 4.41 16.36
N ALA A 25 1.14 3.45 16.28
CA ALA A 25 2.29 3.39 17.19
C ALA A 25 3.26 4.55 16.98
N LEU A 26 3.52 4.95 15.73
CA LEU A 26 4.46 6.03 15.40
C LEU A 26 3.97 7.40 15.88
N LEU A 27 2.68 7.71 15.68
CA LEU A 27 2.11 9.05 15.92
C LEU A 27 1.54 9.22 17.33
N ARG A 28 1.01 8.13 17.91
CA ARG A 28 0.34 8.16 19.22
C ARG A 28 1.05 7.35 20.29
N GLY A 29 2.13 6.64 19.93
CA GLY A 29 2.96 5.93 20.89
C GLY A 29 3.93 6.84 21.61
N SER A 30 4.87 6.24 22.33
CA SER A 30 5.88 6.96 23.11
C SER A 30 7.19 7.20 22.34
N PHE A 31 7.18 7.11 21.01
CA PHE A 31 8.34 7.34 20.16
C PHE A 31 8.67 8.84 20.04
N SER A 32 9.90 9.18 19.67
CA SER A 32 10.34 10.57 19.43
C SER A 32 9.52 11.29 18.35
N GLU A 33 8.90 10.51 17.47
CA GLU A 33 8.06 10.96 16.37
C GLU A 33 6.62 11.28 16.82
N ALA A 34 6.24 10.93 18.06
CA ALA A 34 4.95 11.27 18.63
C ALA A 34 4.77 12.80 18.67
N GLY A 35 3.72 13.30 18.02
CA GLY A 35 3.49 14.73 17.83
C GLY A 35 4.12 15.34 16.57
N SER A 36 4.72 14.54 15.68
CA SER A 36 5.17 15.03 14.37
C SER A 36 3.98 15.46 13.50
N GLU A 37 4.02 16.69 12.99
CA GLU A 37 2.98 17.23 12.10
C GLU A 37 2.95 16.56 10.70
N SER A 38 3.97 15.76 10.37
CA SER A 38 4.03 15.07 9.08
C SER A 38 4.80 13.75 9.16
N VAL A 39 4.34 12.77 8.39
CA VAL A 39 5.06 11.50 8.12
C VAL A 39 5.38 11.38 6.64
N THR A 40 6.47 10.70 6.33
CA THR A 40 6.85 10.39 4.95
C THR A 40 6.24 9.05 4.54
N LEU A 41 5.55 9.01 3.41
CA LEU A 41 5.09 7.77 2.79
C LEU A 41 6.13 7.35 1.76
N ASP A 42 6.62 6.11 1.86
CA ASP A 42 7.50 5.54 0.82
C ASP A 42 6.67 5.07 -0.38
N LEU A 43 6.02 6.04 -1.03
CA LEU A 43 5.18 5.88 -2.20
C LEU A 43 5.54 6.96 -3.22
N SER A 44 5.35 6.64 -4.50
CA SER A 44 5.29 7.66 -5.56
C SER A 44 4.01 8.51 -5.44
N ALA A 45 3.98 9.68 -6.04
CA ALA A 45 2.78 10.54 -5.99
C ALA A 45 1.48 9.85 -6.48
N PRO A 46 1.48 9.08 -7.59
CA PRO A 46 0.30 8.32 -8.02
C PRO A 46 -0.16 7.27 -7.00
N GLN A 47 0.78 6.54 -6.40
CA GLN A 47 0.46 5.54 -5.39
C GLN A 47 -0.07 6.17 -4.12
N ALA A 48 0.51 7.29 -3.67
CA ALA A 48 0.00 8.02 -2.52
C ALA A 48 -1.44 8.51 -2.73
N LYS A 49 -1.74 9.02 -3.93
CA LYS A 49 -3.12 9.42 -4.30
C LYS A 49 -4.07 8.22 -4.31
N ALA A 50 -3.64 7.08 -4.84
CA ALA A 50 -4.43 5.85 -4.85
C ALA A 50 -4.69 5.33 -3.42
N PHE A 51 -3.67 5.33 -2.56
CA PHE A 51 -3.79 4.97 -1.16
C PHE A 51 -4.77 5.87 -0.41
N VAL A 52 -4.67 7.20 -0.58
CA VAL A 52 -5.61 8.15 0.02
C VAL A 52 -7.02 7.91 -0.48
N THR A 53 -7.20 7.76 -1.79
CA THR A 53 -8.51 7.49 -2.39
C THR A 53 -9.12 6.22 -1.77
N TRP A 54 -8.34 5.14 -1.69
CA TRP A 54 -8.77 3.89 -1.07
C TRP A 54 -9.12 4.06 0.41
N MET A 55 -8.37 4.83 1.20
CA MET A 55 -8.71 5.07 2.62
C MET A 55 -10.09 5.74 2.79
N TYR A 56 -10.49 6.59 1.84
CA TYR A 56 -11.77 7.28 1.88
C TYR A 56 -12.92 6.49 1.26
N SER A 57 -12.67 5.71 0.21
CA SER A 57 -13.73 5.00 -0.53
C SER A 57 -13.83 3.50 -0.20
N GLY A 58 -12.78 2.92 0.37
CA GLY A 58 -12.60 1.46 0.48
C GLY A 58 -12.40 0.77 -0.88
N GLN A 59 -12.12 1.52 -1.95
CA GLN A 59 -12.10 1.00 -3.32
C GLN A 59 -10.77 1.29 -4.02
N LEU A 60 -10.23 0.28 -4.70
CA LEU A 60 -9.14 0.41 -5.65
C LEU A 60 -9.70 0.91 -6.99
N ALA A 61 -8.90 1.66 -7.75
CA ALA A 61 -9.32 2.10 -9.07
C ALA A 61 -9.37 0.91 -10.04
N GLU A 62 -10.46 0.80 -10.80
CA GLU A 62 -10.60 -0.26 -11.83
C GLU A 62 -9.50 -0.22 -12.89
N SER A 63 -8.82 0.93 -13.06
CA SER A 63 -7.67 1.10 -13.95
C SER A 63 -6.32 0.78 -13.31
N SER A 64 -6.25 0.41 -12.03
CA SER A 64 -4.97 0.09 -11.35
C SER A 64 -4.27 -1.09 -12.03
N ASP A 65 -3.03 -0.90 -12.44
CA ASP A 65 -2.17 -1.92 -13.05
C ASP A 65 -1.34 -2.68 -12.01
N TYR A 66 -0.60 -3.71 -12.46
CA TYR A 66 0.24 -4.51 -11.56
C TYR A 66 1.32 -3.69 -10.83
N PRO A 67 2.07 -2.78 -11.47
CA PRO A 67 2.99 -1.90 -10.76
C PRO A 67 2.33 -1.09 -9.63
N MET A 68 1.14 -0.52 -9.88
CA MET A 68 0.38 0.19 -8.86
C MET A 68 -0.02 -0.75 -7.72
N LEU A 69 -0.65 -1.88 -8.04
CA LEU A 69 -1.14 -2.85 -7.05
C LEU A 69 -0.01 -3.43 -6.20
N PHE A 70 1.11 -3.83 -6.82
CA PHE A 70 2.25 -4.42 -6.13
C PHE A 70 2.95 -3.39 -5.23
N GLY A 71 3.17 -2.17 -5.72
CA GLY A 71 3.77 -1.12 -4.91
C GLY A 71 2.92 -0.75 -3.70
N LEU A 72 1.60 -0.65 -3.88
CA LEU A 72 0.66 -0.44 -2.77
C LEU A 72 0.64 -1.62 -1.79
N TYR A 73 0.74 -2.85 -2.29
CA TYR A 73 0.77 -4.04 -1.45
C TYR A 73 2.04 -4.08 -0.59
N VAL A 74 3.21 -3.83 -1.17
CA VAL A 74 4.50 -3.77 -0.46
C VAL A 74 4.47 -2.67 0.61
N PHE A 75 3.95 -1.50 0.25
CA PHE A 75 3.76 -0.42 1.21
C PHE A 75 2.83 -0.83 2.36
N ALA A 76 1.66 -1.39 2.04
CA ALA A 76 0.67 -1.81 3.02
C ALA A 76 1.20 -2.91 3.95
N ASP A 77 2.06 -3.80 3.46
CA ASP A 77 2.77 -4.79 4.27
C ASP A 77 3.73 -4.12 5.26
N ARG A 78 4.57 -3.20 4.77
CA ARG A 78 5.55 -2.49 5.61
C ARG A 78 4.90 -1.65 6.71
N VAL A 79 3.80 -0.97 6.41
CA VAL A 79 3.12 -0.06 7.35
C VAL A 79 1.91 -0.70 8.03
N ASP A 80 1.81 -2.03 8.02
CA ASP A 80 0.74 -2.80 8.68
C ASP A 80 -0.67 -2.27 8.40
N VAL A 81 -1.04 -2.23 7.12
CA VAL A 81 -2.39 -1.91 6.61
C VAL A 81 -3.04 -3.18 6.05
N PRO A 82 -3.51 -4.11 6.90
CA PRO A 82 -3.98 -5.42 6.48
C PRO A 82 -5.24 -5.38 5.61
N ALA A 83 -6.12 -4.39 5.82
CA ALA A 83 -7.33 -4.22 5.01
C ALA A 83 -6.98 -3.97 3.54
N MET A 84 -5.98 -3.13 3.26
CA MET A 84 -5.56 -2.83 1.89
C MET A 84 -4.95 -4.06 1.20
N LYS A 85 -4.11 -4.82 1.91
CA LYS A 85 -3.55 -6.07 1.37
C LYS A 85 -4.65 -7.03 0.93
N LYS A 86 -5.68 -7.20 1.77
CA LYS A 86 -6.84 -8.05 1.47
C LYS A 86 -7.60 -7.55 0.23
N ASP A 87 -7.85 -6.26 0.14
CA ASP A 87 -8.57 -5.67 -0.98
C ASP A 87 -7.78 -5.79 -2.29
N ILE A 88 -6.44 -5.61 -2.25
CA ILE A 88 -5.56 -5.81 -3.40
C ILE A 88 -5.60 -7.28 -3.86
N MET A 89 -5.48 -8.25 -2.95
CA MET A 89 -5.58 -9.67 -3.34
C MET A 89 -6.95 -9.98 -3.96
N THR A 90 -8.02 -9.47 -3.37
CA THR A 90 -9.39 -9.64 -3.91
C THR A 90 -9.51 -9.04 -5.31
N PHE A 91 -8.94 -7.85 -5.51
CA PHE A 91 -8.93 -7.18 -6.81
C PHE A 91 -8.13 -7.98 -7.85
N ILE A 92 -6.94 -8.47 -7.50
CA ILE A 92 -6.11 -9.30 -8.38
C ILE A 92 -6.86 -10.58 -8.76
N HIS A 93 -7.41 -11.33 -7.80
CA HIS A 93 -8.16 -12.55 -8.07
C HIS A 93 -9.36 -12.32 -8.98
N LYS A 94 -10.06 -11.19 -8.82
CA LYS A 94 -11.24 -10.86 -9.65
C LYS A 94 -10.87 -10.50 -11.10
N HIS A 95 -9.69 -9.92 -11.34
CA HIS A 95 -9.34 -9.33 -12.64
C HIS A 95 -8.20 -10.03 -13.38
N SER A 96 -7.45 -10.93 -12.74
CA SER A 96 -6.28 -11.60 -13.33
C SER A 96 -6.62 -12.39 -14.59
N TYR A 97 -7.78 -13.04 -14.62
CA TYR A 97 -8.23 -13.81 -15.79
C TYR A 97 -8.32 -12.97 -17.06
N HIS A 98 -8.75 -11.71 -16.94
CA HIS A 98 -8.88 -10.80 -18.07
C HIS A 98 -7.62 -9.98 -18.36
N ARG A 99 -6.80 -9.72 -17.33
CA ARG A 99 -5.59 -8.88 -17.45
C ARG A 99 -4.35 -9.67 -17.87
N GLY A 100 -4.36 -10.99 -17.73
CA GLY A 100 -3.18 -11.82 -17.95
C GLY A 100 -2.13 -11.66 -16.84
N SER A 101 -0.96 -12.24 -17.04
CA SER A 101 0.13 -12.26 -16.06
C SER A 101 0.84 -10.91 -15.93
N PRO A 102 1.37 -10.56 -14.74
CA PRO A 102 2.23 -9.39 -14.56
C PRO A 102 3.53 -9.54 -15.36
N ALA A 103 4.19 -8.42 -15.66
CA ALA A 103 5.54 -8.45 -16.19
C ALA A 103 6.51 -9.04 -15.17
N ILE A 104 7.49 -9.82 -15.64
CA ILE A 104 8.48 -10.50 -14.78
C ILE A 104 9.21 -9.49 -13.88
N GLU A 105 9.55 -8.31 -14.40
CA GLU A 105 10.25 -7.28 -13.63
C GLU A 105 9.45 -6.78 -12.43
N ASP A 106 8.12 -6.62 -12.58
CA ASP A 106 7.24 -6.18 -11.51
C ASP A 106 7.07 -7.27 -10.45
N ALA A 107 6.95 -8.52 -10.89
CA ALA A 107 6.93 -9.69 -10.02
C ALA A 107 8.22 -9.78 -9.18
N VAL A 108 9.41 -9.69 -9.81
CA VAL A 108 10.71 -9.75 -9.13
C VAL A 108 10.86 -8.64 -8.10
N LYS A 109 10.43 -7.41 -8.42
CA LYS A 109 10.44 -6.30 -7.45
C LYS A 109 9.58 -6.60 -6.23
N ALA A 110 8.37 -7.13 -6.42
CA ALA A 110 7.49 -7.52 -5.32
C ALA A 110 8.11 -8.63 -4.46
N PHE A 111 8.68 -9.67 -5.08
CA PHE A 111 9.37 -10.77 -4.38
C PHE A 111 10.52 -10.27 -3.50
N SER A 112 11.36 -9.39 -4.03
CA SER A 112 12.54 -8.87 -3.30
C SER A 112 12.18 -8.08 -2.03
N SER A 113 10.93 -7.63 -1.91
CA SER A 113 10.46 -6.77 -0.83
C SER A 113 9.55 -7.47 0.18
N LEU A 114 9.11 -8.71 -0.08
CA LEU A 114 8.09 -9.41 0.69
C LEU A 114 8.57 -10.79 1.18
N PRO A 115 8.08 -11.27 2.34
CA PRO A 115 8.33 -12.65 2.77
C PRO A 115 7.72 -13.67 1.79
N GLU A 116 8.37 -14.82 1.62
CA GLU A 116 7.87 -15.90 0.74
C GLU A 116 6.49 -16.45 1.16
N SER A 117 6.11 -16.31 2.42
CA SER A 117 4.81 -16.74 2.94
C SER A 117 3.66 -15.77 2.60
N CYS A 118 3.96 -14.64 1.97
CA CYS A 118 3.01 -13.58 1.69
C CYS A 118 2.01 -13.97 0.59
N GLY A 119 0.74 -13.58 0.73
CA GLY A 119 -0.33 -13.91 -0.23
C GLY A 119 -0.03 -13.47 -1.66
N LEU A 120 0.56 -12.28 -1.85
CA LEU A 120 0.93 -11.80 -3.17
C LEU A 120 2.03 -12.65 -3.82
N VAL A 121 3.06 -13.01 -3.06
CA VAL A 121 4.16 -13.87 -3.52
C VAL A 121 3.62 -15.22 -3.98
N ARG A 122 2.77 -15.87 -3.15
CA ARG A 122 2.15 -17.15 -3.51
C ARG A 122 1.35 -17.06 -4.80
N TRP A 123 0.52 -16.03 -4.94
CA TRP A 123 -0.27 -15.83 -6.15
C TRP A 123 0.57 -15.62 -7.41
N ILE A 124 1.77 -15.03 -7.31
CA ILE A 124 2.66 -14.87 -8.46
C ILE A 124 3.31 -16.22 -8.87
N LEU A 125 3.51 -17.14 -7.93
CA LEU A 125 4.17 -18.43 -8.16
C LEU A 125 3.22 -19.55 -8.60
N ASP A 126 1.93 -19.42 -8.31
CA ASP A 126 0.86 -20.35 -8.71
C ASP A 126 0.50 -20.19 -10.20
#